data_AF-A0A6N7GI68-F1
#
_entry.id   AF-A0A6N7GI68-F1
#
_cell.length_a   1.000
_cell.length_b   1.000
_cell.length_c   1.000
_cell.angle_alpha   90.00
_cell.angle_beta   90.00
_cell.angle_gamma   90.00
#
_symmetry.space_group_name_H-M   'P 1'
#
loop_
_entity.id
_entity.type
_entity.pdbx_description
1 polymer ?
#
loop_
_entity_poly.entity_id
_entity_poly.type
_entity_poly.pdbx_seq_one_letter_code
_entity_poly.pdbx_strand_id
1 'polypeptide(L)'
;MGGAGVLVVTGPGLVVDPDLIRETAEPEFAALGVAGRCAVAAGPESLRDLLTGAGQDDRLALVVLPGPDPSARRLAHEPGPHADRTVWYDPVRTGPLGVAPGGTHLAGRGVWGLVWAVRHAVHRMRHPARRVGYGTDPDQWGELRVPDQAARPVPVAVLVHGGFWRSIWGADLLDALAIDLVGRGVATWNLEYRRPDRYGWAATTADLADGLAALATVTGVPPLDIDRVAVIGHSAGGQLALRAAADSGRVALAVSLAGVLDLAEAERRWIGTGAVAAALGGTQAELPGLYAAADPLSRLPLGIPQLVVQGRDDDPDLVDIGRRYARAARAAGDEVTHLEQPGDHFSVIDPTSAIWQATATELTRRLARQAS
;
A
#
# COMPACT_ATOMS: atom_id res chain seq x y z
N MET A 1 -9.55 4.48 32.18
CA MET A 1 -8.37 4.72 31.32
C MET A 1 -8.86 4.77 29.89
N GLY A 2 -8.85 5.94 29.23
CA GLY A 2 -9.49 6.13 27.92
C GLY A 2 -8.86 5.29 26.81
N GLY A 3 -9.62 4.78 25.86
CA GLY A 3 -9.09 4.05 24.70
C GLY A 3 -8.40 4.97 23.70
N ALA A 4 -7.68 4.39 22.73
CA ALA A 4 -7.14 5.13 21.60
C ALA A 4 -8.25 5.76 20.74
N GLY A 5 -8.00 6.94 20.20
CA GLY A 5 -8.97 7.67 19.40
C GLY A 5 -8.42 8.29 18.12
N VAL A 6 -9.29 8.94 17.35
CA VAL A 6 -8.93 9.69 16.14
C VAL A 6 -9.72 10.99 16.04
N LEU A 7 -9.04 12.07 15.65
CA LEU A 7 -9.67 13.35 15.32
C LEU A 7 -9.41 13.68 13.85
N VAL A 8 -10.50 13.81 13.09
CA VAL A 8 -10.48 14.32 11.71
C VAL A 8 -10.79 15.80 11.74
N VAL A 9 -9.91 16.64 11.21
CA VAL A 9 -10.10 18.09 11.15
C VAL A 9 -10.16 18.54 9.69
N THR A 10 -11.26 19.19 9.33
CA THR A 10 -11.39 19.89 8.05
C THR A 10 -10.95 21.35 8.22
N GLY A 11 -9.99 21.74 7.39
CA GLY A 11 -9.37 23.05 7.40
C GLY A 11 -10.20 24.09 6.64
N PRO A 12 -9.91 25.38 6.85
CA PRO A 12 -10.70 26.48 6.31
C PRO A 12 -10.67 26.52 4.77
N GLY A 13 -11.84 26.76 4.19
CA GLY A 13 -12.04 26.90 2.74
C GLY A 13 -12.03 25.58 1.95
N LEU A 14 -11.95 24.43 2.62
CA LEU A 14 -12.07 23.14 1.95
C LEU A 14 -13.48 22.99 1.36
N VAL A 15 -13.58 22.75 0.05
CA VAL A 15 -14.86 22.57 -0.65
C VAL A 15 -15.24 21.09 -0.61
N VAL A 16 -15.71 20.63 0.55
CA VAL A 16 -16.29 19.29 0.77
C VAL A 16 -17.42 19.44 1.78
N ASP A 17 -18.50 18.67 1.59
CA ASP A 17 -19.60 18.59 2.55
C ASP A 17 -19.10 17.99 3.90
N PRO A 18 -19.17 18.75 5.02
CA PRO A 18 -18.78 18.23 6.33
C PRO A 18 -19.58 17.00 6.78
N ASP A 19 -20.82 16.86 6.34
CA ASP A 19 -21.64 15.69 6.67
C ASP A 19 -21.12 14.45 5.94
N LEU A 20 -20.75 14.59 4.67
CA LEU A 20 -20.10 13.51 3.92
C LEU A 20 -18.75 13.10 4.53
N ILE A 21 -17.97 14.05 5.08
CA ILE A 21 -16.74 13.73 5.82
C ILE A 21 -17.03 12.83 7.02
N ARG A 22 -18.10 13.13 7.77
CA ARG A 22 -18.52 12.30 8.91
C ARG A 22 -19.01 10.93 8.45
N GLU A 23 -19.88 10.88 7.45
CA GLU A 23 -20.40 9.63 6.87
C GLU A 23 -19.29 8.74 6.31
N THR A 24 -18.20 9.33 5.81
CA THR A 24 -17.03 8.60 5.31
C THR A 24 -16.13 8.09 6.45
N ALA A 25 -15.93 8.89 7.52
CA ALA A 25 -14.96 8.58 8.57
C ALA A 25 -15.52 7.72 9.71
N GLU A 26 -16.78 7.93 10.11
CA GLU A 26 -17.40 7.23 11.25
C GLU A 26 -17.44 5.70 11.10
N PRO A 27 -17.75 5.13 9.90
CA PRO A 27 -17.67 3.69 9.69
C PRO A 27 -16.26 3.14 9.93
N GLU A 28 -15.23 3.89 9.56
CA GLU A 28 -13.83 3.50 9.77
C GLU A 28 -13.45 3.53 11.25
N PHE A 29 -13.96 4.50 12.01
CA PHE A 29 -13.75 4.54 13.46
C PHE A 29 -14.34 3.28 14.13
N ALA A 30 -15.55 2.91 13.72
CA ALA A 30 -16.23 1.72 14.22
C ALA A 30 -15.49 0.43 13.83
N ALA A 31 -15.10 0.29 12.55
CA ALA A 31 -14.36 -0.86 12.05
C ALA A 31 -13.00 -1.04 12.74
N LEU A 32 -12.32 0.07 13.05
CA LEU A 32 -11.03 0.06 13.76
C LEU A 32 -11.19 -0.04 15.29
N GLY A 33 -12.41 0.02 15.82
CA GLY A 33 -12.68 0.02 17.26
C GLY A 33 -11.98 1.16 17.99
N VAL A 34 -12.05 2.38 17.45
CA VAL A 34 -11.52 3.62 18.06
C VAL A 34 -12.65 4.61 18.34
N ALA A 35 -12.49 5.42 19.39
CA ALA A 35 -13.34 6.58 19.57
C ALA A 35 -12.94 7.65 18.54
N GLY A 36 -13.89 8.18 17.76
CA GLY A 36 -13.59 9.17 16.74
C GLY A 36 -14.50 10.37 16.76
N ARG A 37 -14.01 11.51 16.27
CA ARG A 37 -14.82 12.71 16.02
C ARG A 37 -14.29 13.51 14.84
N CYS A 38 -15.19 14.20 14.16
CA CYS A 38 -14.84 15.16 13.12
C CYS A 38 -15.04 16.59 13.62
N ALA A 39 -14.16 17.50 13.20
CA ALA A 39 -14.23 18.93 13.51
C ALA A 39 -14.00 19.76 12.24
N VAL A 40 -14.57 20.96 12.23
CA VAL A 40 -14.37 21.97 11.18
C VAL A 40 -13.66 23.15 11.80
N ALA A 41 -12.49 23.50 11.28
CA ALA A 41 -11.76 24.69 11.69
C ALA A 41 -12.28 25.91 10.92
N ALA A 42 -12.79 26.91 11.64
CA ALA A 42 -13.31 28.14 11.04
C ALA A 42 -12.23 29.00 10.37
N GLY A 43 -10.96 28.82 10.77
CA GLY A 43 -9.82 29.56 10.27
C GLY A 43 -8.50 28.94 10.75
N PRO A 44 -7.35 29.48 10.31
CA PRO A 44 -6.03 28.94 10.65
C PRO A 44 -5.73 28.89 12.15
N GLU A 45 -6.19 29.88 12.92
CA GLU A 45 -6.02 29.90 14.38
C GLU A 45 -6.83 28.81 15.06
N SER A 46 -8.10 28.65 14.66
CA SER A 46 -8.95 27.55 15.16
C SER A 46 -8.37 26.17 14.81
N LEU A 47 -7.76 26.01 13.63
CA LEU A 47 -7.04 24.77 13.30
C LEU A 47 -5.85 24.56 14.23
N ARG A 48 -5.02 25.59 14.46
CA ARG A 48 -3.90 25.52 15.40
C ARG A 48 -4.35 25.12 16.80
N ASP A 49 -5.42 25.72 17.32
CA ASP A 49 -5.96 25.40 18.65
C ASP A 49 -6.40 23.94 18.76
N LEU A 50 -7.08 23.42 17.72
CA LEU A 50 -7.47 22.00 17.65
C LEU A 50 -6.25 21.08 17.67
N LEU A 51 -5.20 21.42 16.91
CA LEU A 51 -3.94 20.65 16.88
C LEU A 51 -3.19 20.72 18.21
N THR A 52 -3.10 21.89 18.85
CA THR A 52 -2.47 22.07 20.16
C THR A 52 -3.21 21.28 21.25
N GLY A 53 -4.54 21.32 21.25
CA GLY A 53 -5.37 20.55 22.19
C GLY A 53 -5.22 19.05 21.98
N ALA A 54 -5.23 18.59 20.72
CA ALA A 54 -4.97 17.19 20.40
C ALA A 54 -3.56 16.74 20.78
N GLY A 55 -2.58 17.65 20.71
CA GLY A 55 -1.20 17.47 21.14
C GLY A 55 -1.04 16.97 22.58
N GLN A 56 -2.03 17.17 23.44
CA GLN A 56 -2.00 16.77 24.85
C GLN A 56 -2.37 15.31 25.11
N ASP A 57 -2.97 14.60 24.15
CA ASP A 57 -3.33 13.18 24.28
C ASP A 57 -2.53 12.35 23.27
N ASP A 58 -1.50 11.65 23.73
CA ASP A 58 -0.61 10.79 22.94
C ASP A 58 -1.32 9.59 22.31
N ARG A 59 -2.56 9.28 22.71
CA ARG A 59 -3.38 8.17 22.20
C ARG A 59 -4.40 8.62 21.15
N LEU A 60 -4.28 9.85 20.66
CA LEU A 60 -5.16 10.42 19.63
C LEU A 60 -4.45 10.46 18.27
N ALA A 61 -4.92 9.71 17.27
CA ALA A 61 -4.45 9.89 15.90
C ALA A 61 -5.07 11.15 15.28
N LEU A 62 -4.32 11.84 14.41
CA LEU A 62 -4.81 13.04 13.74
C LEU A 62 -4.85 12.87 12.23
N VAL A 63 -5.99 13.24 11.65
CA VAL A 63 -6.14 13.39 10.20
C VAL A 63 -6.54 14.83 9.91
N VAL A 64 -5.72 15.55 9.16
CA VAL A 64 -5.95 16.98 8.90
C VAL A 64 -6.11 17.18 7.40
N LEU A 65 -7.27 17.69 7.00
CA LEU A 65 -7.53 18.13 5.63
C LEU A 65 -7.30 19.64 5.58
N PRO A 66 -6.11 20.14 5.17
CA PRO A 66 -5.70 21.52 5.48
C PRO A 66 -6.52 22.62 4.79
N GLY A 67 -7.32 22.28 3.76
CA GLY A 67 -8.00 23.27 2.91
C GLY A 67 -7.04 24.07 2.02
N PRO A 68 -7.52 25.02 1.22
CA PRO A 68 -6.70 25.86 0.35
C PRO A 68 -5.96 26.99 1.09
N ASP A 69 -6.33 27.33 2.33
CA ASP A 69 -5.74 28.46 3.06
C ASP A 69 -4.22 28.29 3.26
N PRO A 70 -3.38 29.24 2.79
CA PRO A 70 -1.93 29.12 2.92
C PRO A 70 -1.41 29.09 4.36
N SER A 71 -2.09 29.76 5.30
CA SER A 71 -1.71 29.81 6.70
C SER A 71 -2.04 28.50 7.41
N ALA A 72 -3.20 27.91 7.11
CA ALA A 72 -3.56 26.58 7.58
C ALA A 72 -2.57 25.52 7.06
N ARG A 73 -2.18 25.60 5.78
CA ARG A 73 -1.19 24.68 5.18
C ARG A 73 0.19 24.81 5.80
N ARG A 74 0.61 26.00 6.22
CA ARG A 74 1.93 26.19 6.86
C ARG A 74 2.07 25.41 8.17
N LEU A 75 0.95 25.14 8.86
CA LEU A 75 0.92 24.31 10.07
C LEU A 75 1.48 22.90 9.82
N ALA A 76 1.38 22.38 8.59
CA ALA A 76 1.94 21.07 8.24
C ALA A 76 3.45 20.99 8.43
N HIS A 77 4.16 22.12 8.33
CA HIS A 77 5.60 22.21 8.51
C HIS A 77 6.01 22.55 9.95
N GLU A 78 5.05 22.94 10.80
CA GLU A 78 5.33 23.31 12.18
C GLU A 78 5.58 22.04 13.01
N PRO A 79 6.73 21.92 13.70
CA PRO A 79 6.98 20.79 14.59
C PRO A 79 6.04 20.86 15.81
N GLY A 80 5.68 19.70 16.37
CA GLY A 80 4.87 19.65 17.57
C GLY A 80 4.74 18.23 18.13
N PRO A 81 4.20 18.09 19.35
CA PRO A 81 4.05 16.80 20.06
C PRO A 81 3.05 15.83 19.42
N HIS A 82 2.48 16.20 18.26
CA HIS A 82 1.52 15.43 17.50
C HIS A 82 1.99 15.12 16.07
N ALA A 83 3.17 15.61 15.66
CA ALA A 83 3.61 15.53 14.28
C ALA A 83 3.70 14.07 13.80
N ASP A 84 4.30 13.19 14.60
CA ASP A 84 4.48 11.75 14.33
C ASP A 84 3.19 10.94 14.18
N ARG A 85 2.09 11.44 14.76
CA ARG A 85 0.74 10.86 14.73
C ARG A 85 -0.24 11.65 13.86
N THR A 86 0.26 12.58 13.05
CA THR A 86 -0.56 13.38 12.12
C THR A 86 -0.40 12.93 10.68
N VAL A 87 -1.52 12.62 10.06
CA VAL A 87 -1.68 12.43 8.61
C VAL A 87 -2.31 13.68 8.02
N TRP A 88 -1.55 14.41 7.22
CA TRP A 88 -2.06 15.52 6.41
C TRP A 88 -2.65 14.94 5.13
N TYR A 89 -3.96 15.03 4.97
CA TYR A 89 -4.66 14.48 3.82
C TYR A 89 -5.20 15.59 2.92
N ASP A 90 -4.69 15.71 1.70
CA ASP A 90 -5.18 16.68 0.73
C ASP A 90 -5.99 15.99 -0.37
N PRO A 91 -7.34 16.11 -0.38
CA PRO A 91 -8.19 15.39 -1.33
C PRO A 91 -8.02 15.87 -2.79
N VAL A 92 -7.43 17.05 -3.01
CA VAL A 92 -7.33 17.70 -4.34
C VAL A 92 -5.88 17.71 -4.84
N ARG A 93 -4.93 18.10 -3.99
CA ARG A 93 -3.53 18.21 -4.38
C ARG A 93 -2.95 16.84 -4.62
N THR A 94 -2.42 16.61 -5.82
CA THR A 94 -1.80 15.33 -6.18
C THR A 94 -0.31 15.28 -5.84
N GLY A 95 0.36 16.43 -5.72
CA GLY A 95 1.79 16.55 -5.37
C GLY A 95 2.07 16.47 -3.86
N PRO A 96 3.30 16.14 -3.45
CA PRO A 96 3.65 16.07 -2.03
C PRO A 96 3.50 17.44 -1.36
N LEU A 97 3.07 17.42 -0.11
CA LEU A 97 3.15 18.53 0.83
C LEU A 97 4.31 18.20 1.77
N GLY A 98 5.26 19.12 1.94
CA GLY A 98 6.26 18.96 2.98
C GLY A 98 5.57 18.94 4.34
N VAL A 99 5.93 17.99 5.20
CA VAL A 99 5.38 17.87 6.55
C VAL A 99 6.52 17.86 7.57
N ALA A 100 6.22 18.26 8.79
CA ALA A 100 7.17 18.19 9.90
C ALA A 100 7.67 16.74 10.10
N PRO A 101 8.90 16.54 10.60
CA PRO A 101 9.44 15.22 10.86
C PRO A 101 8.48 14.33 11.66
N GLY A 102 8.31 13.09 11.22
CA GLY A 102 7.36 12.13 11.78
C GLY A 102 5.97 12.19 11.15
N GLY A 103 5.55 13.37 10.66
CA GLY A 103 4.29 13.55 9.95
C GLY A 103 4.28 12.84 8.61
N THR A 104 3.07 12.54 8.13
CA THR A 104 2.86 11.95 6.81
C THR A 104 1.88 12.79 6.00
N HIS A 105 2.05 12.80 4.68
CA HIS A 105 1.11 13.43 3.76
C HIS A 105 0.54 12.40 2.79
N LEU A 106 -0.79 12.36 2.68
CA LEU A 106 -1.50 11.61 1.64
C LEU A 106 -2.14 12.59 0.66
N ALA A 107 -1.94 12.35 -0.63
CA ALA A 107 -2.27 13.28 -1.71
C ALA A 107 -3.38 12.72 -2.62
N GLY A 108 -4.30 13.59 -3.05
CA GLY A 108 -5.34 13.29 -4.04
C GLY A 108 -6.42 12.36 -3.51
N ARG A 109 -6.92 11.47 -4.38
CA ARG A 109 -7.94 10.44 -4.08
C ARG A 109 -9.36 10.94 -3.72
N GLY A 110 -9.62 12.25 -3.83
CA GLY A 110 -10.97 12.82 -3.65
C GLY A 110 -11.47 12.71 -2.21
N VAL A 111 -12.78 12.58 -1.97
CA VAL A 111 -13.26 12.39 -0.58
C VAL A 111 -12.92 10.98 -0.08
N TRP A 112 -12.92 9.99 -0.97
CA TRP A 112 -12.71 8.58 -0.62
C TRP A 112 -11.35 8.29 0.03
N GLY A 113 -10.29 9.03 -0.32
CA GLY A 113 -8.99 8.86 0.33
C GLY A 113 -8.97 9.18 1.82
N LEU A 114 -10.03 9.81 2.37
CA LEU A 114 -10.19 9.99 3.81
C LEU A 114 -10.23 8.64 4.54
N VAL A 115 -10.85 7.62 3.95
CA VAL A 115 -10.87 6.25 4.48
C VAL A 115 -9.44 5.78 4.76
N TRP A 116 -8.55 5.95 3.77
CA TRP A 116 -7.15 5.55 3.87
C TRP A 116 -6.37 6.41 4.85
N ALA A 117 -6.63 7.71 4.90
CA ALA A 117 -6.00 8.60 5.87
C ALA A 117 -6.34 8.22 7.33
N VAL A 118 -7.61 7.90 7.60
CA VAL A 118 -8.06 7.44 8.93
C VAL A 118 -7.40 6.11 9.28
N ARG A 119 -7.46 5.12 8.39
CA ARG A 119 -6.82 3.81 8.58
C ARG A 119 -5.32 3.96 8.85
N HIS A 120 -4.62 4.70 8.00
CA HIS A 120 -3.19 4.92 8.12
C HIS A 120 -2.81 5.58 9.46
N ALA A 121 -3.54 6.62 9.87
CA ALA A 121 -3.28 7.31 11.13
C ALA A 121 -3.44 6.38 12.34
N VAL A 122 -4.51 5.57 12.36
CA VAL A 122 -4.77 4.61 13.44
C VAL A 122 -3.78 3.46 13.44
N HIS A 123 -3.46 2.90 12.27
CA HIS A 123 -2.49 1.81 12.11
C HIS A 123 -1.11 2.22 12.59
N ARG A 124 -0.61 3.40 12.19
CA ARG A 124 0.69 3.91 12.64
C ARG A 124 0.75 4.10 14.16
N MET A 125 -0.31 4.63 14.75
CA MET A 125 -0.38 4.85 16.19
C MET A 125 -0.40 3.53 16.98
N ARG A 126 -1.18 2.54 16.53
CA ARG A 126 -1.33 1.26 17.26
C ARG A 126 -0.23 0.23 16.95
N HIS A 127 0.31 0.27 15.74
CA HIS A 127 1.23 -0.72 15.19
C HIS A 127 2.41 -0.02 14.51
N PRO A 128 3.25 0.70 15.28
CA PRO A 128 4.37 1.44 14.75
C PRO A 128 5.33 0.51 13.99
N ALA A 129 5.86 1.02 12.87
CA ALA A 129 6.90 0.34 12.10
C ALA A 129 8.23 1.07 12.22
N ARG A 130 9.31 0.33 12.02
CA ARG A 130 10.62 0.93 11.78
C ARG A 130 10.74 1.27 10.30
N ARG A 131 10.80 2.55 9.97
CA ARG A 131 11.13 3.00 8.61
C ARG A 131 12.62 2.84 8.34
N VAL A 132 12.97 2.23 7.22
CA VAL A 132 14.34 2.02 6.77
C VAL A 132 14.45 2.53 5.34
N GLY A 133 15.33 3.49 5.10
CA GLY A 133 15.63 3.99 3.75
C GLY A 133 16.54 3.02 3.00
N TYR A 134 16.23 2.77 1.73
CA TYR A 134 17.11 2.01 0.82
C TYR A 134 17.70 2.90 -0.29
N GLY A 135 17.37 4.19 -0.29
CA GLY A 135 17.89 5.18 -1.21
C GLY A 135 17.82 6.60 -0.65
N THR A 136 18.00 7.59 -1.52
CA THR A 136 18.09 9.01 -1.14
C THR A 136 16.82 9.80 -1.44
N ASP A 137 15.96 9.28 -2.31
CA ASP A 137 14.69 9.91 -2.62
C ASP A 137 13.68 9.70 -1.47
N PRO A 138 12.79 10.67 -1.18
CA PRO A 138 11.77 10.55 -0.13
C PRO A 138 10.83 9.34 -0.27
N ASP A 139 10.72 8.75 -1.45
CA ASP A 139 9.91 7.55 -1.69
C ASP A 139 10.72 6.24 -1.65
N GLN A 140 12.03 6.29 -1.34
CA GLN A 140 12.91 5.13 -1.27
C GLN A 140 13.05 4.56 0.15
N TRP A 141 11.96 4.03 0.70
CA TRP A 141 11.93 3.43 2.03
C TRP A 141 11.00 2.22 2.14
N GLY A 142 11.25 1.38 3.15
CA GLY A 142 10.35 0.33 3.59
C GLY A 142 10.00 0.46 5.07
N GLU A 143 8.74 0.16 5.41
CA GLU A 143 8.30 0.03 6.80
C GLU A 143 8.41 -1.42 7.25
N LEU A 144 9.31 -1.67 8.19
CA LEU A 144 9.57 -2.98 8.77
C LEU A 144 8.77 -3.19 10.06
N ARG A 145 8.06 -4.31 10.12
CA ARG A 145 7.46 -4.84 11.35
C ARG A 145 7.90 -6.30 11.53
N VAL A 146 8.26 -6.67 12.75
CA VAL A 146 8.73 -8.03 13.09
C VAL A 146 7.88 -8.56 14.25
N PRO A 147 7.47 -9.85 14.25
CA PRO A 147 6.70 -10.42 15.34
C PRO A 147 7.49 -10.43 16.66
N ASP A 148 6.84 -10.06 17.77
CA ASP A 148 7.48 -9.94 19.10
C ASP A 148 8.02 -11.29 19.63
N GLN A 149 7.38 -12.41 19.28
CA GLN A 149 7.70 -13.76 19.77
C GLN A 149 8.07 -14.72 18.64
N ALA A 150 8.92 -14.27 17.71
CA ALA A 150 9.27 -15.11 16.57
C ALA A 150 10.25 -16.24 16.93
N ALA A 151 9.92 -17.48 16.57
CA ALA A 151 10.90 -18.55 16.40
C ALA A 151 11.84 -18.15 15.24
N ARG A 152 13.16 -18.25 15.46
CA ARG A 152 14.18 -17.72 14.56
C ARG A 152 14.70 -18.81 13.60
N PRO A 153 14.97 -18.51 12.32
CA PRO A 153 14.77 -17.24 11.58
C PRO A 153 13.32 -16.99 11.09
N VAL A 154 12.95 -15.72 10.90
CA VAL A 154 11.57 -15.28 10.60
C VAL A 154 11.35 -15.07 9.10
N PRO A 155 10.36 -15.72 8.44
CA PRO A 155 10.06 -15.48 7.03
C PRO A 155 9.59 -14.03 6.79
N VAL A 156 9.78 -13.53 5.57
CA VAL A 156 9.51 -12.12 5.22
C VAL A 156 8.45 -12.02 4.13
N ALA A 157 7.50 -11.11 4.31
CA ALA A 157 6.56 -10.67 3.29
C ALA A 157 6.89 -9.23 2.86
N VAL A 158 7.30 -9.06 1.62
CA VAL A 158 7.50 -7.76 0.97
C VAL A 158 6.19 -7.34 0.33
N LEU A 159 5.65 -6.20 0.75
CA LEU A 159 4.36 -5.69 0.29
C LEU A 159 4.57 -4.55 -0.70
N VAL A 160 3.94 -4.65 -1.86
CA VAL A 160 4.04 -3.69 -2.97
C VAL A 160 2.65 -3.12 -3.27
N HIS A 161 2.44 -1.86 -2.92
CA HIS A 161 1.13 -1.23 -3.10
C HIS A 161 0.78 -1.02 -4.57
N GLY A 162 -0.53 -0.95 -4.83
CA GLY A 162 -1.09 -0.67 -6.15
C GLY A 162 -1.34 0.82 -6.39
N GLY A 163 -2.41 1.11 -7.13
CA GLY A 163 -2.82 2.47 -7.46
C GLY A 163 -2.53 2.90 -8.89
N PHE A 164 -2.55 1.96 -9.85
CA PHE A 164 -2.29 2.25 -11.26
C PHE A 164 -0.96 2.98 -11.50
N TRP A 165 0.05 2.70 -10.67
CA TRP A 165 1.37 3.34 -10.71
C TRP A 165 1.32 4.87 -10.62
N ARG A 166 0.28 5.44 -10.02
CA ARG A 166 0.10 6.89 -9.87
C ARG A 166 0.61 7.37 -8.53
N SER A 167 1.31 8.50 -8.52
CA SER A 167 1.94 9.08 -7.33
C SER A 167 0.98 9.56 -6.23
N ILE A 168 -0.34 9.50 -6.46
CA ILE A 168 -1.35 9.74 -5.42
C ILE A 168 -1.52 8.53 -4.49
N TRP A 169 -1.07 7.34 -4.88
CA TRP A 169 -1.10 6.12 -4.07
C TRP A 169 0.26 5.84 -3.44
N GLY A 170 0.24 5.16 -2.29
CA GLY A 170 1.43 4.83 -1.52
C GLY A 170 1.23 3.57 -0.67
N ALA A 171 2.25 3.25 0.12
CA ALA A 171 2.31 2.05 0.96
C ALA A 171 1.17 1.96 2.00
N ASP A 172 0.47 3.06 2.29
CA ASP A 172 -0.67 3.13 3.21
C ASP A 172 -1.81 2.16 2.84
N LEU A 173 -1.94 1.81 1.55
CA LEU A 173 -2.91 0.81 1.08
C LEU A 173 -2.73 -0.56 1.74
N LEU A 174 -1.50 -0.93 2.12
CA LEU A 174 -1.15 -2.28 2.58
C LEU A 174 -0.86 -2.36 4.08
N ASP A 175 -1.09 -1.29 4.86
CA ASP A 175 -0.85 -1.29 6.30
C ASP A 175 -1.58 -2.41 7.03
N ALA A 176 -2.86 -2.62 6.69
CA ALA A 176 -3.69 -3.62 7.34
C ALA A 176 -3.12 -5.04 7.14
N LEU A 177 -2.60 -5.32 5.95
CA LEU A 177 -1.94 -6.59 5.60
C LEU A 177 -0.59 -6.72 6.31
N ALA A 178 0.16 -5.62 6.37
CA ALA A 178 1.42 -5.58 7.10
C ALA A 178 1.24 -5.96 8.57
N ILE A 179 0.15 -5.53 9.20
CA ILE A 179 -0.19 -5.82 10.59
C ILE A 179 -0.69 -7.26 10.75
N ASP A 180 -1.62 -7.70 9.91
CA ASP A 180 -2.18 -9.06 9.99
C ASP A 180 -1.11 -10.15 9.80
N LEU A 181 -0.20 -10.00 8.84
CA LEU A 181 0.87 -10.97 8.60
C LEU A 181 1.88 -11.04 9.76
N VAL A 182 2.15 -9.93 10.45
CA VAL A 182 2.96 -9.92 11.67
C VAL A 182 2.29 -10.71 12.78
N GLY A 183 0.97 -10.56 12.94
CA GLY A 183 0.15 -11.37 13.84
C GLY A 183 0.18 -12.88 13.52
N ARG A 184 0.57 -13.24 12.30
CA ARG A 184 0.74 -14.63 11.84
C ARG A 184 2.19 -15.12 11.88
N GLY A 185 3.10 -14.35 12.46
CA GLY A 185 4.51 -14.74 12.61
C GLY A 185 5.38 -14.50 11.38
N VAL A 186 4.94 -13.65 10.43
CA VAL A 186 5.72 -13.25 9.26
C VAL A 186 6.18 -11.81 9.42
N ALA A 187 7.48 -11.54 9.26
CA ALA A 187 7.97 -10.16 9.23
C ALA A 187 7.47 -9.46 7.97
N THR A 188 7.06 -8.20 8.07
CA THR A 188 6.55 -7.45 6.91
C THR A 188 7.45 -6.29 6.57
N TRP A 189 7.68 -6.12 5.28
CA TRP A 189 8.42 -5.02 4.67
C TRP A 189 7.47 -4.31 3.71
N ASN A 190 6.76 -3.30 4.21
CA ASN A 190 5.81 -2.52 3.42
C ASN A 190 6.57 -1.45 2.63
N LEU A 191 6.76 -1.69 1.34
CA LEU A 191 7.69 -0.97 0.48
C LEU A 191 6.99 0.21 -0.20
N GLU A 192 7.54 1.41 -0.02
CA GLU A 192 7.28 2.56 -0.88
C GLU A 192 8.32 2.60 -2.00
N TYR A 193 7.93 3.15 -3.16
CA TYR A 193 8.80 3.19 -4.34
C TYR A 193 8.46 4.40 -5.21
N ARG A 194 9.40 4.85 -6.05
CA ARG A 194 9.14 5.93 -7.01
C ARG A 194 8.15 5.50 -8.07
N ARG A 195 7.10 6.31 -8.31
CA ARG A 195 6.04 6.02 -9.28
C ARG A 195 6.42 6.52 -10.69
N PRO A 196 6.11 5.77 -11.77
CA PRO A 196 6.51 6.12 -13.12
C PRO A 196 5.97 7.46 -13.62
N ASP A 197 4.80 7.89 -13.16
CA ASP A 197 4.18 9.16 -13.57
C ASP A 197 5.01 10.40 -13.18
N ARG A 198 5.97 10.27 -12.26
CA ARG A 198 6.94 11.31 -11.90
C ARG A 198 8.38 10.96 -12.20
N TYR A 199 8.73 9.68 -12.13
CA TYR A 199 10.13 9.25 -12.12
C TYR A 199 10.49 8.31 -13.29
N GLY A 200 9.50 7.94 -14.11
CA GLY A 200 9.64 6.98 -15.20
C GLY A 200 9.71 5.54 -14.72
N TRP A 201 9.37 4.60 -15.61
CA TRP A 201 9.29 3.17 -15.29
C TRP A 201 10.60 2.59 -14.74
N ALA A 202 11.74 3.02 -15.29
CA ALA A 202 13.05 2.53 -14.87
C ALA A 202 13.31 2.78 -13.37
N ALA A 203 12.92 3.95 -12.85
CA ALA A 203 13.06 4.27 -11.43
C ALA A 203 12.23 3.34 -10.54
N THR A 204 10.98 3.06 -10.93
CA THR A 204 10.12 2.09 -10.23
C THR A 204 10.77 0.72 -10.19
N THR A 205 11.25 0.21 -11.32
CA THR A 205 11.86 -1.13 -11.38
C THR A 205 13.17 -1.23 -10.60
N ALA A 206 13.97 -0.15 -10.58
CA ALA A 206 15.18 -0.07 -9.77
C ALA A 206 14.82 -0.07 -8.27
N ASP A 207 13.82 0.70 -7.86
CA ASP A 207 13.40 0.79 -6.46
C ASP A 207 12.86 -0.54 -5.92
N LEU A 208 12.15 -1.32 -6.74
CA LEU A 208 11.74 -2.68 -6.37
C LEU A 208 12.94 -3.60 -6.15
N ALA A 209 13.96 -3.52 -7.02
CA ALA A 209 15.17 -4.33 -6.89
C ALA A 209 16.01 -3.90 -5.66
N ASP A 210 16.23 -2.59 -5.48
CA ASP A 210 16.98 -2.01 -4.37
C ASP A 210 16.27 -2.26 -3.03
N GLY A 211 14.95 -2.09 -2.99
CA GLY A 211 14.12 -2.35 -1.82
C GLY A 211 14.13 -3.82 -1.39
N LEU A 212 14.16 -4.76 -2.34
CA LEU A 212 14.33 -6.19 -2.06
C LEU A 212 15.74 -6.49 -1.54
N ALA A 213 16.78 -5.92 -2.18
CA ALA A 213 18.16 -6.12 -1.76
C ALA A 213 18.45 -5.55 -0.35
N ALA A 214 17.78 -4.45 0.01
CA ALA A 214 17.94 -3.78 1.29
C ALA A 214 17.57 -4.67 2.49
N LEU A 215 16.70 -5.68 2.32
CA LEU A 215 16.36 -6.63 3.39
C LEU A 215 17.60 -7.31 3.98
N ALA A 216 18.58 -7.64 3.16
CA ALA A 216 19.83 -8.27 3.60
C ALA A 216 20.72 -7.35 4.46
N THR A 217 20.45 -6.04 4.44
CA THR A 217 21.20 -5.02 5.18
C THR A 217 20.52 -4.60 6.50
N VAL A 218 19.29 -5.07 6.73
CA VAL A 218 18.54 -4.72 7.94
C VAL A 218 19.19 -5.38 9.16
N THR A 219 19.50 -4.56 10.17
CA THR A 219 20.11 -4.99 11.44
C THR A 219 19.31 -4.45 12.63
N GLY A 220 19.55 -4.97 13.84
CA GLY A 220 18.85 -4.52 15.06
C GLY A 220 17.42 -5.05 15.19
N VAL A 221 17.13 -6.18 14.54
CA VAL A 221 15.88 -6.94 14.61
C VAL A 221 16.22 -8.43 14.74
N PRO A 222 15.28 -9.31 15.16
CA PRO A 222 15.43 -10.75 15.02
C PRO A 222 15.88 -11.15 13.60
N PRO A 223 16.70 -12.20 13.44
CA PRO A 223 17.17 -12.65 12.12
C PRO A 223 16.01 -12.90 11.16
N LEU A 224 16.01 -12.19 10.05
CA LEU A 224 15.11 -12.39 8.93
C LEU A 224 15.61 -13.57 8.09
N ASP A 225 14.70 -14.40 7.64
CA ASP A 225 14.95 -15.51 6.73
C ASP A 225 14.86 -15.02 5.28
N ILE A 226 16.00 -14.61 4.74
CA ILE A 226 16.09 -14.03 3.39
C ILE A 226 15.93 -15.09 2.28
N ASP A 227 15.93 -16.38 2.62
CA ASP A 227 15.63 -17.46 1.68
C ASP A 227 14.13 -17.76 1.61
N ARG A 228 13.34 -17.28 2.59
CA ARG A 228 11.88 -17.40 2.66
C ARG A 228 11.18 -16.05 2.54
N VAL A 229 11.42 -15.39 1.40
CA VAL A 229 10.79 -14.11 1.03
C VAL A 229 9.58 -14.35 0.12
N ALA A 230 8.40 -13.91 0.55
CA ALA A 230 7.25 -13.74 -0.32
C ALA A 230 7.17 -12.28 -0.79
N VAL A 231 6.99 -12.06 -2.10
CA VAL A 231 6.67 -10.72 -2.64
C VAL A 231 5.19 -10.70 -2.99
N ILE A 232 4.47 -9.77 -2.37
CA ILE A 232 3.01 -9.69 -2.41
C ILE A 232 2.66 -8.29 -2.92
N GLY A 233 1.80 -8.21 -3.93
CA GLY A 233 1.37 -6.92 -4.41
C GLY A 233 -0.11 -6.85 -4.72
N HIS A 234 -0.68 -5.65 -4.59
CA HIS A 234 -2.07 -5.36 -4.89
C HIS A 234 -2.22 -4.61 -6.21
N SER A 235 -3.15 -5.01 -7.08
CA SER A 235 -3.46 -4.29 -8.32
C SER A 235 -2.21 -4.10 -9.20
N ALA A 236 -1.87 -2.87 -9.56
CA ALA A 236 -0.59 -2.52 -10.19
C ALA A 236 0.65 -3.08 -9.44
N GLY A 237 0.59 -3.13 -8.10
CA GLY A 237 1.63 -3.75 -7.27
C GLY A 237 1.68 -5.27 -7.43
N GLY A 238 0.55 -5.94 -7.70
CA GLY A 238 0.51 -7.37 -8.00
C GLY A 238 1.24 -7.71 -9.30
N GLN A 239 1.13 -6.83 -10.30
CA GLN A 239 1.96 -6.90 -11.49
C GLN A 239 3.45 -6.71 -11.17
N LEU A 240 3.79 -5.67 -10.38
CA LEU A 240 5.19 -5.41 -10.00
C LEU A 240 5.79 -6.56 -9.18
N ALA A 241 5.02 -7.20 -8.31
CA ALA A 241 5.44 -8.34 -7.51
C ALA A 241 5.85 -9.53 -8.39
N LEU A 242 5.01 -9.91 -9.36
CA LEU A 242 5.31 -10.99 -10.29
C LEU A 242 6.49 -10.64 -11.21
N ARG A 243 6.55 -9.40 -11.71
CA ARG A 243 7.68 -8.89 -12.50
C ARG A 243 9.00 -8.97 -11.71
N ALA A 244 9.03 -8.45 -10.49
CA ALA A 244 10.23 -8.42 -9.65
C ALA A 244 10.69 -9.83 -9.25
N ALA A 245 9.76 -10.74 -9.03
CA ALA A 245 10.09 -12.13 -8.74
C ALA A 245 10.70 -12.84 -9.97
N ALA A 246 10.20 -12.53 -11.19
CA ALA A 246 10.80 -12.99 -12.44
C ALA A 246 12.19 -12.36 -12.74
N ASP A 247 12.49 -11.18 -12.19
CA ASP A 247 13.80 -10.52 -12.33
C ASP A 247 14.85 -11.07 -11.36
N SER A 248 14.47 -11.32 -10.11
CA SER A 248 15.44 -11.55 -9.01
C SER A 248 15.82 -13.01 -8.79
N GLY A 249 14.95 -13.96 -9.13
CA GLY A 249 15.14 -15.40 -8.87
C GLY A 249 15.32 -15.79 -7.39
N ARG A 250 15.20 -14.83 -6.46
CA ARG A 250 15.43 -14.96 -5.01
C ARG A 250 14.14 -14.82 -4.19
N VAL A 251 13.00 -15.02 -4.85
CA VAL A 251 11.68 -14.94 -4.24
C VAL A 251 11.13 -16.34 -4.09
N ALA A 252 10.74 -16.68 -2.87
CA ALA A 252 10.26 -18.00 -2.51
C ALA A 252 8.77 -18.19 -2.90
N LEU A 253 8.02 -17.10 -2.99
CA LEU A 253 6.62 -17.05 -3.40
C LEU A 253 6.27 -15.67 -3.97
N ALA A 254 5.65 -15.62 -5.15
CA ALA A 254 5.06 -14.39 -5.67
C ALA A 254 3.53 -14.42 -5.51
N VAL A 255 2.96 -13.35 -4.97
CA VAL A 255 1.51 -13.22 -4.70
C VAL A 255 0.96 -11.99 -5.41
N SER A 256 0.01 -12.21 -6.32
CA SER A 256 -0.74 -11.14 -6.97
C SER A 256 -2.14 -11.06 -6.40
N LEU A 257 -2.46 -9.96 -5.73
CA LEU A 257 -3.80 -9.63 -5.22
C LEU A 257 -4.48 -8.69 -6.21
N ALA A 258 -5.49 -9.16 -6.94
CA ALA A 258 -6.22 -8.38 -7.94
C ALA A 258 -5.35 -7.70 -9.02
N GLY A 259 -4.28 -8.37 -9.45
CA GLY A 259 -3.21 -7.77 -10.26
C GLY A 259 -3.54 -7.54 -11.74
N VAL A 260 -2.88 -6.54 -12.32
CA VAL A 260 -2.94 -6.25 -13.78
C VAL A 260 -1.91 -7.09 -14.52
N LEU A 261 -2.23 -8.37 -14.75
CA LEU A 261 -1.25 -9.39 -15.18
C LEU A 261 -1.13 -9.58 -16.71
N ASP A 262 -1.82 -8.76 -17.51
CA ASP A 262 -1.71 -8.67 -18.97
C ASP A 262 -1.74 -7.19 -19.35
N LEU A 263 -0.56 -6.56 -19.38
CA LEU A 263 -0.44 -5.11 -19.61
C LEU A 263 -0.88 -4.72 -21.03
N ALA A 264 -0.62 -5.60 -22.00
CA ALA A 264 -1.02 -5.47 -23.38
C ALA A 264 -2.54 -5.34 -23.54
N GLU A 265 -3.30 -6.27 -22.93
CA GLU A 265 -4.75 -6.21 -22.96
C GLU A 265 -5.32 -5.10 -22.09
N ALA A 266 -4.71 -4.83 -20.93
CA ALA A 266 -5.14 -3.74 -20.06
C ALA A 266 -5.02 -2.37 -20.75
N GLU A 267 -3.97 -2.17 -21.57
CA GLU A 267 -3.84 -0.98 -22.42
C GLU A 267 -4.95 -0.92 -23.48
N ARG A 268 -5.17 -2.00 -24.24
CA ARG A 268 -6.21 -2.07 -25.28
C ARG A 268 -7.62 -1.80 -24.74
N ARG A 269 -7.93 -2.30 -23.55
CA ARG A 269 -9.22 -2.08 -22.87
C ARG A 269 -9.31 -0.76 -22.11
N TRP A 270 -8.26 0.05 -22.14
CA TRP A 270 -8.20 1.35 -21.47
C TRP A 270 -8.42 1.27 -19.95
N ILE A 271 -7.99 0.16 -19.33
CA ILE A 271 -8.17 -0.07 -17.88
C ILE A 271 -7.45 1.02 -17.08
N GLY A 272 -8.14 1.52 -16.05
CA GLY A 272 -7.60 2.57 -15.19
C GLY A 272 -7.43 3.92 -15.90
N THR A 273 -8.15 4.16 -16.99
CA THR A 273 -8.06 5.40 -17.78
C THR A 273 -6.66 5.58 -18.40
N GLY A 274 -6.20 4.57 -19.14
CA GLY A 274 -4.90 4.62 -19.85
C GLY A 274 -3.68 4.47 -18.93
N ALA A 275 -3.86 3.86 -17.76
CA ALA A 275 -2.81 3.77 -16.73
C ALA A 275 -1.54 3.07 -17.21
N VAL A 276 -1.67 2.01 -18.01
CA VAL A 276 -0.52 1.23 -18.50
C VAL A 276 0.38 2.08 -19.41
N ALA A 277 -0.20 2.72 -20.43
CA ALA A 277 0.55 3.55 -21.36
C ALA A 277 1.19 4.75 -20.65
N ALA A 278 0.48 5.37 -19.70
CA ALA A 278 1.04 6.43 -18.87
C ALA A 278 2.22 5.95 -18.01
N ALA A 279 2.13 4.75 -17.43
CA ALA A 279 3.19 4.20 -16.59
C ALA A 279 4.44 3.80 -17.39
N LEU A 280 4.26 3.19 -18.57
CA LEU A 280 5.35 2.75 -19.44
C LEU A 280 5.91 3.87 -20.32
N GLY A 281 5.22 5.01 -20.43
CA GLY A 281 5.62 6.15 -21.25
C GLY A 281 5.30 6.00 -22.74
N GLY A 282 4.38 5.10 -23.09
CA GLY A 282 3.96 4.83 -24.46
C GLY A 282 3.05 3.60 -24.59
N THR A 283 2.46 3.42 -25.75
CA THR A 283 1.59 2.27 -26.09
C THR A 283 2.41 1.02 -26.40
N GLN A 284 1.75 -0.14 -26.44
CA GLN A 284 2.41 -1.41 -26.81
C GLN A 284 3.01 -1.36 -28.22
N ALA A 285 2.36 -0.65 -29.15
CA ALA A 285 2.83 -0.51 -30.52
C ALA A 285 4.13 0.31 -30.61
N GLU A 286 4.28 1.32 -29.76
CA GLU A 286 5.46 2.19 -29.71
C GLU A 286 6.62 1.54 -28.96
N LEU A 287 6.33 0.82 -27.87
CA LEU A 287 7.32 0.29 -26.93
C LEU A 287 7.19 -1.23 -26.70
N PRO A 288 7.18 -2.08 -27.76
CA PRO A 288 6.88 -3.52 -27.63
C PRO A 288 7.86 -4.25 -26.71
N GLY A 289 9.14 -3.90 -26.75
CA GLY A 289 10.16 -4.51 -25.88
C GLY A 289 9.96 -4.16 -24.40
N LEU A 290 9.50 -2.95 -24.09
CA LEU A 290 9.22 -2.53 -22.71
C LEU A 290 7.98 -3.25 -22.17
N TYR A 291 6.92 -3.38 -22.98
CA TYR A 291 5.75 -4.16 -22.61
C TYR A 291 6.13 -5.62 -22.34
N ALA A 292 6.90 -6.26 -23.22
CA ALA A 292 7.34 -7.65 -23.03
C ALA A 292 8.17 -7.84 -21.74
N ALA A 293 8.99 -6.85 -21.35
CA ALA A 293 9.79 -6.91 -20.12
C ALA A 293 8.99 -6.59 -18.84
N ALA A 294 7.94 -5.76 -18.96
CA ALA A 294 7.10 -5.34 -17.84
C ALA A 294 5.96 -6.33 -17.56
N ASP A 295 5.41 -6.96 -18.58
CA ASP A 295 4.18 -7.75 -18.53
C ASP A 295 4.41 -9.17 -18.00
N PRO A 296 3.80 -9.58 -16.87
CA PRO A 296 3.92 -10.95 -16.36
C PRO A 296 3.45 -12.01 -17.36
N LEU A 297 2.36 -11.79 -18.11
CA LEU A 297 1.85 -12.78 -19.07
C LEU A 297 2.87 -13.06 -20.18
N SER A 298 3.52 -12.00 -20.69
CA SER A 298 4.56 -12.09 -21.72
C SER A 298 5.85 -12.77 -21.27
N ARG A 299 6.02 -12.97 -19.95
CA ARG A 299 7.24 -13.55 -19.35
C ARG A 299 7.10 -14.99 -18.90
N LEU A 300 5.92 -15.60 -19.09
CA LEU A 300 5.69 -16.99 -18.72
C LEU A 300 6.60 -17.96 -19.49
N PRO A 301 7.07 -19.06 -18.85
CA PRO A 301 6.92 -19.36 -17.42
C PRO A 301 7.83 -18.49 -16.54
N LEU A 302 7.36 -18.12 -15.34
CA LEU A 302 8.17 -17.36 -14.38
C LEU A 302 9.14 -18.25 -13.58
N GLY A 303 8.87 -19.56 -13.48
CA GLY A 303 9.73 -20.52 -12.80
C GLY A 303 9.72 -20.44 -11.27
N ILE A 304 8.75 -19.72 -10.70
CA ILE A 304 8.58 -19.50 -9.26
C ILE A 304 7.17 -19.93 -8.83
N PRO A 305 6.96 -20.36 -7.57
CA PRO A 305 5.62 -20.58 -7.04
C PRO A 305 4.80 -19.28 -7.01
N GLN A 306 3.55 -19.37 -7.48
CA GLN A 306 2.66 -18.21 -7.60
C GLN A 306 1.32 -18.45 -6.89
N LEU A 307 0.83 -17.41 -6.22
CA LEU A 307 -0.53 -17.31 -5.73
C LEU A 307 -1.21 -16.11 -6.41
N VAL A 308 -2.14 -16.39 -7.32
CA VAL A 308 -2.96 -15.38 -8.01
C VAL A 308 -4.32 -15.33 -7.33
N VAL A 309 -4.65 -14.20 -6.71
CA VAL A 309 -5.86 -14.01 -5.91
C VAL A 309 -6.75 -12.98 -6.58
N GLN A 310 -8.04 -13.31 -6.74
CA GLN A 310 -9.01 -12.43 -7.41
C GLN A 310 -10.36 -12.45 -6.68
N GLY A 311 -10.87 -11.26 -6.36
CA GLY A 311 -12.26 -11.10 -5.93
C GLY A 311 -13.20 -11.34 -7.10
N ARG A 312 -14.24 -12.17 -6.92
CA ARG A 312 -15.21 -12.48 -7.98
C ARG A 312 -16.05 -11.26 -8.39
N ASP A 313 -16.22 -10.32 -7.47
CA ASP A 313 -17.04 -9.11 -7.62
C ASP A 313 -16.17 -7.88 -7.95
N ASP A 314 -14.89 -8.09 -8.29
CA ASP A 314 -13.99 -7.08 -8.84
C ASP A 314 -14.38 -6.71 -10.30
N ASP A 315 -13.70 -5.72 -10.88
CA ASP A 315 -13.84 -5.32 -12.27
C ASP A 315 -13.73 -6.55 -13.20
N PRO A 316 -14.72 -6.79 -14.07
CA PRO A 316 -14.73 -7.95 -14.96
C PRO A 316 -13.50 -8.08 -15.86
N ASP A 317 -12.86 -6.96 -16.25
CA ASP A 317 -11.64 -6.99 -17.04
C ASP A 317 -10.45 -7.50 -16.24
N LEU A 318 -10.34 -7.11 -14.97
CA LEU A 318 -9.31 -7.66 -14.06
C LEU A 318 -9.56 -9.14 -13.75
N VAL A 319 -10.83 -9.53 -13.57
CA VAL A 319 -11.20 -10.94 -13.38
C VAL A 319 -10.82 -11.78 -14.60
N ASP A 320 -11.09 -11.30 -15.82
CA ASP A 320 -10.68 -11.97 -17.05
C ASP A 320 -9.16 -12.07 -17.16
N ILE A 321 -8.42 -10.98 -16.93
CA ILE A 321 -6.95 -10.94 -16.94
C ILE A 321 -6.37 -11.99 -15.96
N GLY A 322 -6.82 -12.00 -14.71
CA GLY A 322 -6.35 -12.94 -13.69
C GLY A 322 -6.61 -14.40 -14.08
N ARG A 323 -7.81 -14.70 -14.60
CA ARG A 323 -8.18 -16.04 -15.08
C ARG A 323 -7.34 -16.47 -16.30
N ARG A 324 -7.11 -15.57 -17.27
CA ARG A 324 -6.29 -15.85 -18.47
C ARG A 324 -4.84 -16.11 -18.08
N TYR A 325 -4.26 -15.26 -17.22
CA TYR A 325 -2.91 -15.43 -16.69
C TYR A 325 -2.75 -16.79 -15.99
N ALA A 326 -3.63 -17.11 -15.04
CA ALA A 326 -3.52 -18.37 -14.29
C ALA A 326 -3.65 -19.62 -15.18
N ARG A 327 -4.43 -19.57 -16.27
CA ARG A 327 -4.48 -20.66 -17.25
C ARG A 327 -3.19 -20.75 -18.07
N ALA A 328 -2.70 -19.62 -18.56
CA ALA A 328 -1.48 -19.57 -19.37
C ALA A 328 -0.25 -20.02 -18.57
N ALA A 329 -0.12 -19.57 -17.32
CA ALA A 329 1.01 -19.93 -16.47
C ALA A 329 1.06 -21.44 -16.18
N ARG A 330 -0.09 -22.06 -15.88
CA ARG A 330 -0.17 -23.52 -15.73
C ARG A 330 0.17 -24.27 -17.02
N ALA A 331 -0.30 -23.78 -18.17
CA ALA A 331 0.02 -24.39 -19.46
C ALA A 331 1.51 -24.28 -19.80
N ALA A 332 2.18 -23.20 -19.34
CA ALA A 332 3.62 -23.01 -19.47
C ALA A 332 4.44 -23.83 -18.45
N GLY A 333 3.80 -24.49 -17.47
CA GLY A 333 4.45 -25.35 -16.48
C GLY A 333 4.73 -24.70 -15.13
N ASP A 334 4.25 -23.47 -14.88
CA ASP A 334 4.41 -22.82 -13.57
C ASP A 334 3.55 -23.47 -12.48
N GLU A 335 4.07 -23.48 -11.25
CA GLU A 335 3.32 -23.83 -10.05
C GLU A 335 2.39 -22.65 -9.66
N VAL A 336 1.14 -22.69 -10.11
CA VAL A 336 0.16 -21.60 -9.86
C VAL A 336 -1.08 -22.07 -9.11
N THR A 337 -1.29 -21.49 -7.93
CA THR A 337 -2.60 -21.50 -7.26
C THR A 337 -3.39 -20.26 -7.64
N HIS A 338 -4.61 -20.46 -8.15
CA HIS A 338 -5.54 -19.38 -8.46
C HIS A 338 -6.67 -19.44 -7.44
N LEU A 339 -6.76 -18.43 -6.58
CA LEU A 339 -7.75 -18.31 -5.52
C LEU A 339 -8.76 -17.25 -5.92
N GLU A 340 -9.93 -17.69 -6.36
CA GLU A 340 -11.05 -16.82 -6.72
C GLU A 340 -12.23 -17.05 -5.77
N GLN A 341 -12.58 -16.02 -4.99
CA GLN A 341 -13.63 -16.08 -3.96
C GLN A 341 -14.51 -14.81 -4.00
N PRO A 342 -15.70 -14.81 -3.36
CA PRO A 342 -16.50 -13.59 -3.22
C PRO A 342 -15.72 -12.43 -2.61
N GLY A 343 -16.01 -11.22 -3.05
CA GLY A 343 -15.28 -10.00 -2.68
C GLY A 343 -14.91 -9.16 -3.89
N ASP A 344 -14.68 -7.88 -3.63
CA ASP A 344 -14.31 -6.85 -4.61
C ASP A 344 -12.79 -6.62 -4.70
N HIS A 345 -12.38 -5.58 -5.43
CA HIS A 345 -10.99 -5.18 -5.63
C HIS A 345 -10.21 -4.93 -4.32
N PHE A 346 -10.90 -4.52 -3.26
CA PHE A 346 -10.29 -4.12 -1.98
C PHE A 346 -10.44 -5.20 -0.91
N SER A 347 -11.38 -6.15 -1.10
CA SER A 347 -11.56 -7.30 -0.22
C SER A 347 -10.28 -8.14 -0.13
N VAL A 348 -9.51 -8.25 -1.21
CA VAL A 348 -8.21 -8.97 -1.21
C VAL A 348 -7.13 -8.30 -0.36
N ILE A 349 -7.33 -7.05 0.06
CA ILE A 349 -6.47 -6.32 0.99
C ILE A 349 -7.19 -5.90 2.28
N ASP A 350 -8.28 -6.58 2.62
CA ASP A 350 -8.99 -6.40 3.89
C ASP A 350 -8.74 -7.61 4.79
N PRO A 351 -8.01 -7.46 5.92
CA PRO A 351 -7.78 -8.53 6.87
C PRO A 351 -9.04 -9.22 7.39
N THR A 352 -10.19 -8.56 7.38
CA THR A 352 -11.44 -9.14 7.88
C THR A 352 -12.17 -10.00 6.83
N SER A 353 -11.76 -9.92 5.57
CA SER A 353 -12.42 -10.62 4.47
C SER A 353 -12.06 -12.11 4.41
N ALA A 354 -13.00 -12.93 3.96
CA ALA A 354 -12.77 -14.36 3.78
C ALA A 354 -11.67 -14.66 2.74
N ILE A 355 -11.63 -13.87 1.65
CA ILE A 355 -10.65 -14.05 0.58
C ILE A 355 -9.22 -13.74 1.04
N TRP A 356 -9.03 -12.70 1.85
CA TRP A 356 -7.72 -12.45 2.47
C TRP A 356 -7.36 -13.54 3.47
N GLN A 357 -8.28 -13.96 4.33
CA GLN A 357 -8.00 -15.03 5.31
C GLN A 357 -7.54 -16.32 4.63
N ALA A 358 -8.21 -16.74 3.54
CA ALA A 358 -7.78 -17.87 2.73
C ALA A 358 -6.40 -17.65 2.08
N THR A 359 -6.14 -16.44 1.60
CA THR A 359 -4.84 -16.04 1.03
C THR A 359 -3.73 -16.14 2.07
N ALA A 360 -3.92 -15.57 3.26
CA ALA A 360 -2.94 -15.56 4.33
C ALA A 360 -2.65 -16.98 4.86
N THR A 361 -3.67 -17.84 4.95
CA THR A 361 -3.49 -19.27 5.27
C THR A 361 -2.61 -19.97 4.23
N GLU A 362 -2.87 -19.77 2.95
CA GLU A 362 -2.08 -20.39 1.88
C GLU A 362 -0.64 -19.87 1.86
N LEU A 363 -0.46 -18.56 2.03
CA LEU A 363 0.83 -17.89 2.11
C LEU A 363 1.68 -18.45 3.25
N THR A 364 1.14 -18.44 4.47
CA THR A 364 1.87 -18.90 5.67
C THR A 364 2.21 -20.38 5.57
N ARG A 365 1.32 -21.21 5.01
CA ARG A 365 1.57 -22.62 4.74
C ARG A 365 2.75 -22.82 3.78
N ARG A 366 2.89 -22.00 2.73
CA ARG A 366 3.99 -22.09 1.77
C ARG A 366 5.32 -21.66 2.38
N LEU A 367 5.33 -20.53 3.09
CA LEU A 367 6.53 -20.05 3.81
C LEU A 367 6.98 -21.01 4.93
N ALA A 368 6.07 -21.80 5.50
CA ALA A 368 6.44 -22.84 6.45
C ALA A 368 7.12 -24.05 5.80
N ARG A 369 6.65 -24.48 4.62
CA ARG A 369 7.19 -25.68 3.91
C ARG A 369 8.63 -25.51 3.42
N GLN A 370 9.06 -24.27 3.18
CA GLN A 370 10.42 -23.97 2.70
C GLN A 370 11.48 -24.01 3.81
N ALA A 371 11.09 -24.23 5.07
CA ALA A 371 12.02 -24.35 6.20
C ALA A 371 12.58 -25.78 6.39
N SER A 372 12.19 -26.72 5.52
CA SER A 372 12.58 -28.14 5.53
C SER A 372 13.44 -28.45 4.31
#